data_AF-A0A9P8DHW5-F1
#
_entry.id   AF-A0A9P8DHW5-F1
#
_cell.length_a   1.000
_cell.length_b   1.000
_cell.length_c   1.000
_cell.angle_alpha   90.00
_cell.angle_beta   90.00
_cell.angle_gamma   90.00
#
_symmetry.space_group_name_H-M   'P 1'
#
loop_
_entity.id
_entity.type
_entity.pdbx_description
1 polymer ?
#
loop_
_entity_poly.entity_id
_entity_poly.type
_entity_poly.pdbx_seq_one_letter_code
_entity_poly.pdbx_strand_id
1 'polypeptide(L)'
;MAPSIIQDLSSREDCIPVSKYSDDRSRPVPMVKVFDIAAADSAAVTQAIIEAGGCVIRNAVSQKDLDVIETDTRKFIQSDGEWAGEFFPKETKRVMGLAGKSTIYMKTIAMHPLARAVANNLLTSTHSCWIGSEWKTFVSKPQLNNTVIFSIAPGARDQDLHRDDMIHHHAVKRRMASEYKIGDDTGLGFFVAGKKTTHANGATRFIPGSHLWDHATPPDEKLSFYAELQPGDAFLFLSSCYHGGSANTTTDEERLMYSCFYTKSFLRQEENQYLVAPAQKMLETYGDDTLELMGYGLSPPFLGWVDAMHPLDYLRGEKSFRDLY
;
A
#
# COMPACT_ATOMS: atom_id res chain seq x y z
N MET A 1 37.24 -7.08 16.03
CA MET A 1 36.66 -6.25 17.12
C MET A 1 35.62 -5.35 16.50
N ALA A 2 34.34 -5.66 16.73
CA ALA A 2 33.22 -4.85 16.26
C ALA A 2 33.03 -3.65 17.22
N PRO A 3 32.79 -2.43 16.74
CA PRO A 3 32.42 -1.34 17.63
C PRO A 3 30.95 -1.51 18.04
N SER A 4 30.72 -1.77 19.33
CA SER A 4 29.39 -1.73 19.94
C SER A 4 28.95 -0.26 20.04
N ILE A 5 27.93 0.10 19.27
CA ILE A 5 27.16 1.32 19.53
C ILE A 5 25.81 0.86 20.06
N ILE A 6 25.79 0.48 21.35
CA ILE A 6 24.56 0.53 22.13
C ILE A 6 24.51 1.96 22.66
N GLN A 7 23.86 2.85 21.91
CA GLN A 7 23.46 4.13 22.47
C GLN A 7 22.37 3.89 23.49
N ASP A 8 22.54 4.44 24.68
CA ASP A 8 21.56 4.45 25.75
C ASP A 8 20.27 5.16 25.29
N LEU A 9 19.21 4.37 25.09
CA LEU A 9 17.91 4.81 24.59
C LEU A 9 17.01 5.42 25.67
N SER A 10 17.48 5.56 26.92
CA SER A 10 16.67 5.99 28.06
C SER A 10 16.26 7.48 28.06
N SER A 11 16.71 8.27 27.09
CA SER A 11 16.44 9.72 27.02
C SER A 11 15.43 10.15 25.94
N ARG A 12 14.80 9.21 25.22
CA ARG A 12 13.68 9.57 24.31
C ARG A 12 12.35 9.55 25.05
N GLU A 13 11.51 10.55 24.78
CA GLU A 13 10.10 10.61 25.18
C GLU A 13 9.26 9.40 24.69
N ASP A 14 9.86 8.52 23.87
CA ASP A 14 9.28 7.32 23.26
C ASP A 14 9.01 6.15 24.23
N CYS A 15 9.39 6.25 25.51
CA CYS A 15 9.24 5.19 26.52
C CYS A 15 8.02 5.38 27.46
N ILE A 16 7.06 6.23 27.11
CA ILE A 16 5.85 6.45 27.90
C ILE A 16 4.84 5.32 27.61
N PRO A 17 4.45 4.48 28.60
CA PRO A 17 3.49 3.40 28.36
C PRO A 17 2.13 3.92 27.89
N VAL A 18 1.45 3.14 27.04
CA VAL A 18 0.10 3.44 26.55
C VAL A 18 -0.87 3.84 27.65
N SER A 19 -0.76 3.20 28.83
CA SER A 19 -1.63 3.44 29.99
C SER A 19 -1.59 4.87 30.55
N LYS A 20 -0.58 5.67 30.18
CA LYS A 20 -0.51 7.09 30.55
C LYS A 20 -1.39 7.99 29.68
N TYR A 21 -1.85 7.50 28.53
CA TYR A 21 -2.75 8.22 27.65
C TYR A 21 -4.17 7.65 27.79
N SER A 22 -5.10 8.44 28.29
CA SER A 22 -6.52 8.06 28.32
C SER A 22 -7.10 7.98 26.90
N ASP A 23 -6.65 8.87 26.01
CA ASP A 23 -7.08 9.00 24.62
C ASP A 23 -5.88 8.92 23.67
N ASP A 24 -5.99 8.14 22.60
CA ASP A 24 -4.93 8.00 21.59
C ASP A 24 -4.59 9.32 20.91
N ARG A 25 -5.56 10.23 20.76
CA ARG A 25 -5.38 11.55 20.13
C ARG A 25 -4.51 12.49 20.97
N SER A 26 -4.28 12.17 22.24
CA SER A 26 -3.40 12.94 23.13
C SER A 26 -1.91 12.53 23.03
N ARG A 27 -1.61 11.46 22.27
CA ARG A 27 -0.25 10.97 22.08
C ARG A 27 0.53 11.94 21.18
N PRO A 28 1.85 12.09 21.40
CA PRO A 28 2.70 12.81 20.46
C PRO A 28 2.61 12.20 19.06
N VAL A 29 2.46 13.06 18.05
CA VAL A 29 2.41 12.62 16.64
C VAL A 29 3.84 12.29 16.19
N PRO A 30 4.12 11.04 15.77
CA PRO A 30 5.45 10.66 15.28
C PRO A 30 5.84 11.44 14.02
N MET A 31 7.15 11.69 13.88
CA MET A 31 7.67 12.35 12.69
C MET A 31 7.61 11.43 11.47
N VAL A 32 6.98 11.89 10.39
CA VAL A 32 7.01 11.21 9.09
C VAL A 32 8.39 11.41 8.45
N LYS A 33 9.15 10.32 8.31
CA LYS A 33 10.50 10.37 7.72
C LYS A 33 10.43 10.55 6.20
N VAL A 34 11.45 11.22 5.67
CA VAL A 34 11.66 11.44 4.24
C VAL A 34 12.95 10.76 3.83
N PHE A 35 12.90 9.92 2.80
CA PHE A 35 14.05 9.23 2.23
C PHE A 35 14.24 9.68 0.78
N ASP A 36 15.47 9.69 0.28
CA ASP A 36 15.74 9.75 -1.16
C ASP A 36 15.90 8.31 -1.68
N ILE A 37 15.30 7.98 -2.84
CA ILE A 37 15.34 6.62 -3.38
C ILE A 37 16.77 6.07 -3.54
N ALA A 38 17.76 6.92 -3.84
CA ALA A 38 19.14 6.49 -4.07
C ALA A 38 19.83 6.01 -2.79
N ALA A 39 19.33 6.41 -1.63
CA ALA A 39 19.87 6.03 -0.31
C ALA A 39 18.86 5.24 0.54
N ALA A 40 17.65 4.98 0.01
CA ALA A 40 16.59 4.31 0.76
C ALA A 40 16.90 2.83 0.95
N ASP A 41 17.15 2.44 2.20
CA ASP A 41 17.23 1.04 2.61
C ASP A 41 15.87 0.54 3.09
N SER A 42 15.48 -0.66 2.63
CA SER A 42 14.18 -1.23 2.96
C SER A 42 13.97 -1.48 4.46
N ALA A 43 15.02 -1.81 5.22
CA ALA A 43 14.90 -2.01 6.66
C ALA A 43 14.72 -0.68 7.41
N ALA A 44 15.47 0.35 7.03
CA ALA A 44 15.29 1.71 7.57
C ALA A 44 13.90 2.29 7.27
N VAL A 45 13.39 2.07 6.06
CA VAL A 45 12.03 2.48 5.66
C VAL A 45 10.97 1.69 6.43
N THR A 46 11.15 0.38 6.58
CA THR A 46 10.26 -0.48 7.38
C THR A 46 10.18 0.02 8.83
N GLN A 47 11.32 0.32 9.45
CA GLN A 47 11.37 0.84 10.81
C GLN A 47 10.66 2.21 10.95
N ALA A 48 10.83 3.10 9.97
CA ALA A 48 10.11 4.38 9.93
C ALA A 48 8.59 4.19 9.89
N ILE A 49 8.12 3.21 9.11
CA ILE A 49 6.70 2.87 9.00
C ILE A 49 6.18 2.23 10.28
N ILE A 50 6.96 1.39 10.97
CA ILE A 50 6.57 0.85 12.29
C ILE A 50 6.35 1.99 13.29
N GLU A 51 7.20 3.02 13.28
CA GLU A 51 7.13 4.17 14.18
C GLU A 51 5.97 5.12 13.84
N ALA A 52 5.86 5.54 12.58
CA ALA A 52 4.97 6.63 12.17
C ALA A 52 3.77 6.19 11.32
N GLY A 53 3.74 4.94 10.86
CA GLY A 53 2.69 4.40 9.99
C GLY A 53 2.89 4.71 8.51
N GLY A 54 3.82 5.62 8.17
CA GLY A 54 4.11 6.01 6.80
C GLY A 54 5.38 6.84 6.66
N CYS A 55 5.84 7.01 5.42
CA CYS A 55 7.02 7.80 5.06
C CYS A 55 6.92 8.35 3.64
N VAL A 56 7.71 9.38 3.34
CA VAL A 56 7.87 9.93 1.99
C VAL A 56 9.16 9.40 1.36
N ILE A 57 9.09 9.00 0.09
CA ILE A 57 10.23 8.59 -0.73
C ILE A 57 10.38 9.59 -1.88
N ARG A 58 11.46 10.36 -1.90
CA ARG A 58 11.78 11.31 -2.98
C ARG A 58 12.33 10.58 -4.20
N ASN A 59 12.00 11.10 -5.38
CA ASN A 59 12.52 10.60 -6.67
C ASN A 59 12.21 9.12 -6.93
N ALA A 60 11.15 8.55 -6.34
CA ALA A 60 10.84 7.13 -6.41
C ALA A 60 10.64 6.62 -7.84
N VAL A 61 10.02 7.43 -8.71
CA VAL A 61 9.75 7.08 -10.11
C VAL A 61 10.24 8.18 -11.04
N SER A 62 10.84 7.79 -12.17
CA SER A 62 11.40 8.73 -13.13
C SER A 62 10.31 9.50 -13.88
N GLN A 63 10.54 10.78 -14.21
CA GLN A 63 9.61 11.58 -15.01
C GLN A 63 9.27 10.89 -16.35
N LYS A 64 10.25 10.25 -16.98
CA LYS A 64 10.06 9.50 -18.23
C LYS A 64 8.98 8.41 -18.08
N ASP A 65 9.00 7.67 -16.98
CA ASP A 65 8.01 6.61 -16.75
C ASP A 65 6.63 7.20 -16.42
N LEU A 66 6.58 8.31 -15.67
CA LEU A 66 5.32 9.04 -15.40
C LEU A 66 4.66 9.53 -16.69
N ASP A 67 5.44 10.06 -17.63
CA ASP A 67 4.92 10.55 -18.93
C ASP A 67 4.30 9.41 -19.76
N VAL A 68 4.90 8.21 -19.71
CA VAL A 68 4.34 7.03 -20.39
C VAL A 68 3.07 6.56 -19.70
N ILE A 69 3.05 6.48 -18.36
CA ILE A 69 1.84 6.12 -17.61
C ILE A 69 0.72 7.11 -17.92
N GLU A 70 1.00 8.41 -17.94
CA GLU A 70 0.02 9.43 -18.29
C GLU A 70 -0.51 9.21 -19.70
N THR A 71 0.37 8.99 -20.68
CA THR A 71 -0.02 8.72 -22.07
C THR A 71 -0.93 7.50 -22.20
N ASP A 72 -0.57 6.39 -21.54
CA ASP A 72 -1.35 5.15 -21.54
C ASP A 72 -2.74 5.34 -20.93
N THR A 73 -2.82 6.17 -19.88
CA THR A 73 -3.98 6.20 -18.98
C THR A 73 -4.91 7.41 -19.16
N ARG A 74 -4.44 8.50 -19.78
CA ARG A 74 -5.18 9.77 -19.89
C ARG A 74 -6.56 9.63 -20.52
N LYS A 75 -6.68 8.80 -21.57
CA LYS A 75 -7.98 8.51 -22.20
C LYS A 75 -8.98 7.87 -21.24
N PHE A 76 -8.51 7.00 -20.33
CA PHE A 76 -9.34 6.34 -19.34
C PHE A 76 -9.77 7.31 -18.23
N ILE A 77 -8.86 8.22 -17.82
CA ILE A 77 -9.19 9.30 -16.89
C ILE A 77 -10.28 10.18 -17.50
N GLN A 78 -10.13 10.59 -18.76
CA GLN A 78 -11.11 11.47 -19.42
C GLN A 78 -12.47 10.80 -19.58
N SER A 79 -12.51 9.48 -19.82
CA SER A 79 -13.74 8.70 -19.95
C SER A 79 -14.40 8.29 -18.63
N ASP A 80 -13.73 8.45 -17.49
CA ASP A 80 -14.33 8.10 -16.20
C ASP A 80 -15.50 9.03 -15.85
N GLY A 81 -16.52 8.45 -15.22
CA GLY A 81 -17.73 9.13 -14.82
C GLY A 81 -17.70 9.62 -13.38
N GLU A 82 -18.66 10.49 -13.04
CA GLU A 82 -18.88 10.92 -11.66
C GLU A 82 -19.18 9.72 -10.76
N TRP A 83 -18.70 9.79 -9.52
CA TRP A 83 -18.99 8.76 -8.54
C TRP A 83 -20.43 8.90 -8.03
N ALA A 84 -21.26 7.88 -8.27
CA ALA A 84 -22.63 7.81 -7.79
C ALA A 84 -22.69 7.32 -6.33
N GLY A 85 -22.07 8.07 -5.42
CA GLY A 85 -22.03 7.76 -3.99
C GLY A 85 -21.35 8.87 -3.19
N GLU A 86 -21.10 8.62 -1.90
CA GLU A 86 -20.58 9.66 -1.00
C GLU A 86 -19.07 9.59 -0.77
N PHE A 87 -18.42 8.49 -1.17
CA PHE A 87 -17.01 8.28 -0.83
C PHE A 87 -16.04 9.16 -1.65
N PHE A 88 -16.26 9.28 -2.96
CA PHE A 88 -15.45 10.16 -3.82
C PHE A 88 -16.22 11.44 -4.16
N PRO A 89 -15.57 12.62 -4.13
CA PRO A 89 -16.10 13.82 -4.76
C PRO A 89 -16.37 13.58 -6.25
N LYS A 90 -17.38 14.26 -6.81
CA LYS A 90 -17.72 14.14 -8.24
C LYS A 90 -16.58 14.62 -9.16
N GLU A 91 -15.75 15.52 -8.65
CA GLU A 91 -14.55 16.06 -9.30
C GLU A 91 -13.38 15.06 -9.33
N THR A 92 -13.48 13.96 -8.58
CA THR A 92 -12.45 12.91 -8.52
C THR A 92 -12.72 11.84 -9.56
N LYS A 93 -11.81 11.75 -10.53
CA LYS A 93 -11.79 10.69 -11.55
C LYS A 93 -10.84 9.57 -11.15
N ARG A 94 -11.21 8.34 -11.48
CA ARG A 94 -10.48 7.12 -11.14
C ARG A 94 -10.18 6.30 -12.38
N VAL A 95 -9.02 5.63 -12.38
CA VAL A 95 -8.75 4.53 -13.32
C VAL A 95 -8.30 3.33 -12.51
N MET A 96 -8.96 2.20 -12.71
CA MET A 96 -8.64 0.91 -12.07
C MET A 96 -8.22 -0.12 -13.14
N GLY A 97 -7.79 -1.32 -12.76
CA GLY A 97 -7.44 -2.40 -13.67
C GLY A 97 -6.22 -2.10 -14.51
N LEU A 98 -5.18 -1.52 -13.88
CA LEU A 98 -4.05 -0.95 -14.61
C LEU A 98 -3.18 -1.99 -15.29
N ALA A 99 -3.19 -3.24 -14.83
CA ALA A 99 -2.53 -4.34 -15.54
C ALA A 99 -3.07 -4.57 -16.96
N GLY A 100 -4.33 -4.21 -17.22
CA GLY A 100 -4.90 -4.25 -18.57
C GLY A 100 -4.54 -3.05 -19.45
N LYS A 101 -3.98 -1.98 -18.85
CA LYS A 101 -3.97 -0.62 -19.42
C LYS A 101 -2.57 -0.01 -19.58
N SER A 102 -1.62 -0.30 -18.70
CA SER A 102 -0.24 0.23 -18.80
C SER A 102 0.78 -0.76 -18.23
N THR A 103 1.71 -1.20 -19.08
CA THR A 103 2.82 -2.08 -18.67
C THR A 103 3.87 -1.32 -17.86
N ILE A 104 4.10 -0.04 -18.18
CA ILE A 104 5.02 0.81 -17.42
C ILE A 104 4.49 1.08 -16.01
N TYR A 105 3.19 1.30 -15.86
CA TYR A 105 2.57 1.39 -14.53
C TYR A 105 2.85 0.13 -13.70
N MET A 106 2.59 -1.06 -14.26
CA MET A 106 2.85 -2.30 -13.53
C MET A 106 4.32 -2.46 -13.17
N LYS A 107 5.23 -2.15 -14.11
CA LYS A 107 6.67 -2.28 -13.90
C LYS A 107 7.24 -1.31 -12.85
N THR A 108 6.74 -0.07 -12.80
CA THR A 108 7.37 1.02 -12.03
C THR A 108 6.61 1.39 -10.77
N ILE A 109 5.30 1.12 -10.70
CA ILE A 109 4.46 1.37 -9.53
C ILE A 109 4.18 0.06 -8.79
N ALA A 110 3.42 -0.86 -9.40
CA ALA A 110 3.02 -2.11 -8.74
C ALA A 110 4.23 -3.03 -8.42
N MET A 111 5.22 -3.05 -9.31
CA MET A 111 6.45 -3.83 -9.16
C MET A 111 7.62 -3.04 -8.55
N HIS A 112 7.36 -1.84 -7.99
CA HIS A 112 8.42 -0.97 -7.47
C HIS A 112 9.32 -1.69 -6.45
N PRO A 113 10.65 -1.77 -6.66
CA PRO A 113 11.53 -2.62 -5.83
C PRO A 113 11.49 -2.31 -4.33
N LEU A 114 11.58 -1.03 -3.95
CA LEU A 114 11.56 -0.64 -2.54
C LEU A 114 10.20 -0.93 -1.87
N ALA A 115 9.09 -0.55 -2.51
CA ALA A 115 7.74 -0.78 -2.00
C ALA A 115 7.47 -2.28 -1.83
N ARG A 116 7.87 -3.12 -2.80
CA ARG A 116 7.78 -4.59 -2.68
C ARG A 116 8.67 -5.13 -1.57
N ALA A 117 9.89 -4.62 -1.39
CA ALA A 117 10.75 -5.06 -0.30
C ALA A 117 10.13 -4.75 1.07
N VAL A 118 9.59 -3.54 1.24
CA VAL A 118 8.89 -3.13 2.46
C VAL A 118 7.60 -3.94 2.67
N ALA A 119 6.82 -4.19 1.61
CA ALA A 119 5.64 -5.06 1.68
C ALA A 119 6.04 -6.48 2.11
N ASN A 120 7.11 -7.05 1.56
CA ASN A 120 7.61 -8.36 2.00
C ASN A 120 8.03 -8.34 3.47
N ASN A 121 8.68 -7.27 3.95
CA ASN A 121 9.07 -7.15 5.35
C ASN A 121 7.86 -7.07 6.29
N LEU A 122 6.79 -6.37 5.90
CA LEU A 122 5.65 -6.08 6.78
C LEU A 122 4.51 -7.10 6.69
N LEU A 123 4.25 -7.64 5.50
CA LEU A 123 3.03 -8.39 5.18
C LEU A 123 3.27 -9.89 4.91
N THR A 124 4.52 -10.33 4.75
CA THR A 124 4.83 -11.77 4.63
C THR A 124 4.38 -12.49 5.90
N SER A 125 3.69 -13.61 5.72
CA SER A 125 3.25 -14.47 6.82
C SER A 125 3.98 -15.79 6.80
N THR A 126 4.58 -16.14 7.93
CA THR A 126 5.16 -17.47 8.17
C THR A 126 4.29 -18.22 9.15
N HIS A 127 3.77 -19.37 8.74
CA HIS A 127 2.92 -20.21 9.59
C HIS A 127 3.44 -21.64 9.60
N SER A 128 3.46 -22.28 10.76
CA SER A 128 3.84 -23.68 10.90
C SER A 128 2.74 -24.50 11.55
N CYS A 129 2.48 -25.68 11.02
CA CYS A 129 1.53 -26.62 11.59
C CYS A 129 1.92 -28.07 11.30
N TRP A 130 1.29 -29.00 12.00
CA TRP A 130 1.46 -30.44 11.76
C TRP A 130 0.69 -30.88 10.51
N ILE A 131 1.34 -31.62 9.62
CA ILE A 131 0.70 -32.42 8.57
C ILE A 131 1.12 -33.88 8.78
N GLY A 132 0.19 -34.70 9.29
CA GLY A 132 0.51 -36.04 9.75
C GLY A 132 1.52 -36.00 10.90
N SER A 133 2.70 -36.61 10.68
CA SER A 133 3.82 -36.63 11.64
C SER A 133 4.92 -35.61 11.32
N GLU A 134 4.72 -34.70 10.37
CA GLU A 134 5.71 -33.69 9.98
C GLU A 134 5.28 -32.29 10.45
N TRP A 135 6.21 -31.54 11.05
CA TRP A 135 6.05 -30.11 11.31
C TRP A 135 6.48 -29.33 10.07
N LYS A 136 5.53 -28.75 9.34
CA LYS A 136 5.79 -28.00 8.10
C LYS A 136 5.67 -26.51 8.36
N THR A 137 6.43 -25.72 7.61
CA THR A 137 6.43 -24.26 7.66
C THR A 137 6.13 -23.71 6.27
N PHE A 138 5.18 -22.78 6.21
CA PHE A 138 4.68 -22.16 4.99
C PHE A 138 4.95 -20.67 5.03
N VAL A 139 5.36 -20.12 3.89
CA VAL A 139 5.64 -18.69 3.74
C VAL A 139 4.75 -18.13 2.65
N SER A 140 3.79 -17.31 3.05
CA SER A 140 2.86 -16.60 2.18
C SER A 140 3.35 -15.17 1.98
N LYS A 141 3.82 -14.87 0.77
CA LYS A 141 4.26 -13.52 0.37
C LYS A 141 3.06 -12.62 0.07
N PRO A 142 3.23 -11.29 0.09
CA PRO A 142 2.16 -10.35 -0.23
C PRO A 142 1.77 -10.42 -1.72
N GLN A 143 0.52 -10.05 -2.02
CA GLN A 143 -0.01 -9.86 -3.36
C GLN A 143 -0.48 -8.41 -3.57
N LEU A 144 -0.79 -8.03 -4.80
CA LEU A 144 -1.45 -6.77 -5.13
C LEU A 144 -2.89 -6.81 -4.61
N ASN A 145 -3.33 -5.76 -3.93
CA ASN A 145 -4.71 -5.62 -3.47
C ASN A 145 -5.58 -4.89 -4.49
N ASN A 146 -5.07 -3.75 -5.00
CA ASN A 146 -5.73 -2.94 -6.00
C ASN A 146 -4.72 -2.13 -6.83
N THR A 147 -5.21 -1.57 -7.93
CA THR A 147 -4.51 -0.53 -8.70
C THR A 147 -5.46 0.63 -8.95
N VAL A 148 -5.06 1.84 -8.61
CA VAL A 148 -5.91 3.01 -8.80
C VAL A 148 -5.08 4.24 -9.18
N ILE A 149 -5.54 4.96 -10.19
CA ILE A 149 -5.11 6.34 -10.48
C ILE A 149 -6.20 7.26 -9.97
N PHE A 150 -5.80 8.32 -9.26
CA PHE A 150 -6.70 9.39 -8.84
C PHE A 150 -6.34 10.68 -9.56
N SER A 151 -7.30 11.26 -10.26
CA SER A 151 -7.22 12.61 -10.83
C SER A 151 -8.23 13.48 -10.10
N ILE A 152 -7.73 14.43 -9.32
CA ILE A 152 -8.53 15.30 -8.45
C ILE A 152 -8.55 16.69 -9.05
N ALA A 153 -9.68 17.09 -9.60
CA ALA A 153 -9.86 18.41 -10.21
C ALA A 153 -10.18 19.49 -9.17
N PRO A 154 -9.98 20.78 -9.51
CA PRO A 154 -10.46 21.93 -8.74
C PRO A 154 -11.91 21.77 -8.26
N GLY A 155 -12.17 22.13 -7.00
CA GLY A 155 -13.49 22.05 -6.39
C GLY A 155 -13.79 20.72 -5.68
N ALA A 156 -12.94 19.71 -5.81
CA ALA A 156 -13.07 18.48 -5.03
C ALA A 156 -13.02 18.79 -3.53
N ARG A 157 -13.92 18.20 -2.74
CA ARG A 157 -13.90 18.29 -1.27
C ARG A 157 -12.98 17.25 -0.64
N ASP A 158 -12.76 17.38 0.66
CA ASP A 158 -12.14 16.33 1.48
C ASP A 158 -12.95 15.03 1.40
N GLN A 159 -12.26 13.90 1.18
CA GLN A 159 -12.77 12.58 1.57
C GLN A 159 -12.72 12.46 3.08
N ASP A 160 -13.64 11.77 3.75
CA ASP A 160 -13.53 11.56 5.21
C ASP A 160 -12.27 10.76 5.56
N LEU A 161 -11.67 11.03 6.72
CA LEU A 161 -10.54 10.23 7.20
C LEU A 161 -10.98 8.79 7.47
N HIS A 162 -10.27 7.84 6.86
CA HIS A 162 -10.60 6.42 6.93
C HIS A 162 -9.33 5.56 6.97
N ARG A 163 -9.51 4.27 7.24
CA ARG A 163 -8.47 3.24 7.17
C ARG A 163 -8.86 2.22 6.11
N ASP A 164 -7.98 1.95 5.17
CA ASP A 164 -8.29 1.01 4.08
C ASP A 164 -8.28 -0.45 4.52
N ASP A 165 -7.67 -0.76 5.66
CA ASP A 165 -7.70 -2.11 6.23
C ASP A 165 -9.09 -2.55 6.72
N MET A 166 -10.08 -1.65 6.74
CA MET A 166 -11.47 -1.95 7.07
C MET A 166 -12.07 -3.04 6.18
N ILE A 167 -11.61 -3.14 4.91
CA ILE A 167 -12.10 -4.14 3.95
C ILE A 167 -11.70 -5.57 4.36
N HIS A 168 -10.65 -5.71 5.18
CA HIS A 168 -10.18 -6.98 5.73
C HIS A 168 -10.61 -7.17 7.19
N HIS A 169 -11.53 -6.33 7.67
CA HIS A 169 -12.05 -6.36 9.05
C HIS A 169 -10.93 -6.34 10.11
N HIS A 170 -9.85 -5.61 9.83
CA HIS A 170 -8.72 -5.52 10.75
C HIS A 170 -9.10 -4.66 11.96
N ALA A 171 -8.90 -5.20 13.16
CA ALA A 171 -9.22 -4.53 14.42
C ALA A 171 -7.96 -4.41 15.28
N VAL A 172 -7.34 -3.24 15.25
CA VAL A 172 -6.17 -2.93 16.06
C VAL A 172 -6.57 -2.68 17.51
N LYS A 173 -5.81 -3.28 18.44
CA LYS A 173 -5.80 -2.89 19.85
C LYS A 173 -4.71 -1.88 20.10
N ARG A 174 -5.02 -0.89 20.95
CA ARG A 174 -4.08 0.16 21.34
C ARG A 174 -2.72 -0.41 21.79
N ARG A 175 -1.63 0.16 21.26
CA ARG A 175 -0.25 -0.26 21.55
C ARG A 175 0.79 0.85 21.32
N MET A 176 2.02 0.66 21.79
CA MET A 176 3.20 1.43 21.39
C MET A 176 3.83 0.88 20.11
N ALA A 177 4.67 1.69 19.45
CA ALA A 177 5.44 1.25 18.30
C ALA A 177 6.39 0.09 18.65
N SER A 178 6.93 0.08 19.87
CA SER A 178 7.78 -1.01 20.39
C SER A 178 7.03 -2.33 20.58
N GLU A 179 5.69 -2.32 20.59
CA GLU A 179 4.83 -3.48 20.72
C GLU A 179 4.27 -3.93 19.35
N TYR A 180 4.56 -3.20 18.28
CA TYR A 180 4.19 -3.57 16.92
C TYR A 180 4.85 -4.89 16.54
N LYS A 181 4.09 -5.82 15.97
CA LYS A 181 4.63 -7.05 15.40
C LYS A 181 4.50 -7.01 13.89
N ILE A 182 5.60 -7.32 13.22
CA ILE A 182 5.59 -7.59 11.78
C ILE A 182 4.54 -8.66 11.49
N GLY A 183 3.74 -8.42 10.46
CA GLY A 183 2.59 -9.27 10.13
C GLY A 183 1.31 -8.92 10.88
N ASP A 184 1.23 -7.85 11.67
CA ASP A 184 -0.07 -7.43 12.23
C ASP A 184 -0.93 -6.71 11.19
N ASP A 185 -0.33 -5.85 10.36
CA ASP A 185 -1.04 -5.11 9.32
C ASP A 185 -1.49 -5.98 8.15
N THR A 186 -2.61 -5.59 7.52
CA THR A 186 -3.21 -6.32 6.39
C THR A 186 -2.89 -5.72 5.02
N GLY A 187 -2.39 -4.47 4.97
CA GLY A 187 -2.11 -3.79 3.71
C GLY A 187 -1.12 -2.63 3.81
N LEU A 188 -0.54 -2.30 2.66
CA LEU A 188 0.44 -1.23 2.47
C LEU A 188 0.13 -0.49 1.17
N GLY A 189 -0.12 0.82 1.26
CA GLY A 189 -0.36 1.69 0.11
C GLY A 189 0.91 2.38 -0.37
N PHE A 190 1.12 2.42 -1.69
CA PHE A 190 2.21 3.13 -2.34
C PHE A 190 1.67 4.13 -3.37
N PHE A 191 1.79 5.42 -3.06
CA PHE A 191 1.13 6.52 -3.78
C PHE A 191 2.20 7.41 -4.40
N VAL A 192 2.34 7.37 -5.73
CA VAL A 192 3.30 8.16 -6.49
C VAL A 192 2.62 9.37 -7.11
N ALA A 193 3.21 10.54 -6.94
CA ALA A 193 2.72 11.77 -7.55
C ALA A 193 3.03 11.79 -9.04
N GLY A 194 2.00 11.81 -9.90
CA GLY A 194 2.16 12.07 -11.33
C GLY A 194 2.28 13.58 -11.62
N LYS A 195 1.66 14.40 -10.77
CA LYS A 195 1.78 15.87 -10.75
C LYS A 195 2.10 16.35 -9.35
N LYS A 196 2.58 17.60 -9.23
CA LYS A 196 2.87 18.21 -7.93
C LYS A 196 1.64 18.15 -7.02
N THR A 197 1.85 17.71 -5.79
CA THR A 197 0.83 17.73 -4.74
C THR A 197 1.20 18.78 -3.71
N THR A 198 0.23 19.59 -3.33
CA THR A 198 0.32 20.59 -2.29
C THR A 198 -0.89 20.47 -1.39
N HIS A 199 -0.81 21.06 -0.20
CA HIS A 199 -1.99 21.14 0.67
C HIS A 199 -3.17 21.79 -0.07
N ALA A 200 -2.93 22.89 -0.82
CA ALA A 200 -3.98 23.62 -1.52
C ALA A 200 -4.66 22.82 -2.64
N ASN A 201 -3.93 21.95 -3.35
CA ASN A 201 -4.46 21.16 -4.46
C ASN A 201 -4.89 19.73 -4.08
N GLY A 202 -4.98 19.45 -2.77
CA GLY A 202 -5.57 18.20 -2.29
C GLY A 202 -4.56 17.09 -2.00
N ALA A 203 -3.36 17.41 -1.49
CA ALA A 203 -2.42 16.41 -0.97
C ALA A 203 -3.10 15.40 -0.04
N THR A 204 -2.64 14.15 -0.03
CA THR A 204 -3.16 13.15 0.93
C THR A 204 -2.87 13.63 2.34
N ARG A 205 -3.91 13.70 3.17
CA ARG A 205 -3.78 13.92 4.60
C ARG A 205 -3.76 12.59 5.33
N PHE A 206 -2.98 12.52 6.39
CA PHE A 206 -2.61 11.28 7.08
C PHE A 206 -2.34 11.57 8.54
N ILE A 207 -2.77 10.72 9.47
CA ILE A 207 -2.45 10.88 10.90
C ILE A 207 -1.31 9.93 11.27
N PRO A 208 -0.08 10.44 11.50
CA PRO A 208 1.04 9.60 11.90
C PRO A 208 0.79 8.89 13.23
N GLY A 209 1.19 7.62 13.30
CA GLY A 209 1.03 6.77 14.48
C GLY A 209 -0.39 6.21 14.69
N SER A 210 -1.36 6.57 13.85
CA SER A 210 -2.75 6.13 14.02
C SER A 210 -2.96 4.62 13.82
N HIS A 211 -2.05 3.92 13.13
CA HIS A 211 -2.01 2.45 13.06
C HIS A 211 -1.80 1.77 14.42
N LEU A 212 -1.40 2.53 15.45
CA LEU A 212 -1.16 2.02 16.81
C LEU A 212 -2.32 2.34 17.77
N TRP A 213 -3.32 3.08 17.29
CA TRP A 213 -4.48 3.47 18.09
C TRP A 213 -5.48 2.33 18.16
N ASP A 214 -6.30 2.35 19.20
CA ASP A 214 -7.46 1.45 19.22
C ASP A 214 -8.37 1.71 18.01
N HIS A 215 -8.87 0.64 17.39
CA HIS A 215 -9.80 0.76 16.25
C HIS A 215 -11.05 1.59 16.58
N ALA A 216 -11.48 1.65 17.85
CA ALA A 216 -12.63 2.44 18.27
C ALA A 216 -12.32 3.94 18.45
N THR A 217 -11.06 4.35 18.42
CA THR A 217 -10.67 5.77 18.50
C THR A 217 -11.01 6.47 17.18
N PRO A 218 -11.86 7.51 17.18
CA PRO A 218 -12.15 8.28 15.97
C PRO A 218 -10.97 9.18 15.59
N PRO A 219 -10.83 9.55 14.29
CA PRO A 219 -9.77 10.45 13.86
C PRO A 219 -9.97 11.90 14.36
N ASP A 220 -8.90 12.70 14.35
CA ASP A 220 -8.94 14.15 14.55
C ASP A 220 -8.09 14.82 13.47
N GLU A 221 -8.73 15.64 12.63
CA GLU A 221 -8.11 16.34 11.50
C GLU A 221 -6.94 17.25 11.93
N LYS A 222 -6.91 17.72 13.18
CA LYS A 222 -5.82 18.57 13.69
C LYS A 222 -4.49 17.84 13.80
N LEU A 223 -4.51 16.51 13.77
CA LEU A 223 -3.34 15.64 13.86
C LEU A 223 -2.81 15.24 12.47
N SER A 224 -3.46 15.73 11.40
CA SER A 224 -3.12 15.38 10.03
C SER A 224 -1.80 16.02 9.57
N PHE A 225 -0.92 15.18 9.05
CA PHE A 225 0.21 15.51 8.20
C PHE A 225 -0.24 15.51 6.72
N TYR A 226 0.20 16.49 5.94
CA TYR A 226 -0.07 16.57 4.50
C TYR A 226 1.14 16.09 3.69
N ALA A 227 0.95 15.02 2.90
CA ALA A 227 1.99 14.47 2.05
C ALA A 227 2.15 15.33 0.78
N GLU A 228 2.91 16.42 0.87
CA GLU A 228 3.28 17.25 -0.28
C GLU A 228 4.48 16.67 -1.05
N LEU A 229 4.29 16.45 -2.35
CA LEU A 229 5.12 15.62 -3.22
C LEU A 229 5.38 16.34 -4.54
N GLN A 230 6.61 16.25 -5.06
CA GLN A 230 6.90 16.58 -6.46
C GLN A 230 6.56 15.39 -7.37
N PRO A 231 6.36 15.60 -8.68
CA PRO A 231 6.24 14.48 -9.62
C PRO A 231 7.38 13.46 -9.43
N GLY A 232 7.01 12.19 -9.27
CA GLY A 232 7.94 11.08 -9.04
C GLY A 232 8.25 10.78 -7.58
N ASP A 233 7.93 11.69 -6.65
CA ASP A 233 7.94 11.38 -5.23
C ASP A 233 6.76 10.44 -4.88
N ALA A 234 6.93 9.69 -3.80
CA ALA A 234 5.94 8.74 -3.33
C ALA A 234 5.67 8.89 -1.83
N PHE A 235 4.45 8.53 -1.43
CA PHE A 235 4.04 8.32 -0.06
C PHE A 235 3.72 6.83 0.15
N LEU A 236 4.41 6.20 1.10
CA LEU A 236 4.27 4.77 1.43
C LEU A 236 3.75 4.66 2.85
N PHE A 237 2.62 3.98 3.07
CA PHE A 237 1.94 3.96 4.37
C PHE A 237 1.11 2.69 4.60
N LEU A 238 0.88 2.35 5.86
CA LEU A 238 0.06 1.22 6.27
C LEU A 238 -1.43 1.52 6.05
N SER A 239 -2.17 0.54 5.54
CA SER A 239 -3.63 0.67 5.34
C SER A 239 -4.41 0.88 6.64
N SER A 240 -3.81 0.60 7.79
CA SER A 240 -4.38 0.81 9.14
C SER A 240 -4.26 2.25 9.66
N CYS A 241 -3.62 3.14 8.92
CA CYS A 241 -3.54 4.55 9.28
C CYS A 241 -4.76 5.32 8.78
N TYR A 242 -5.23 6.26 9.61
CA TYR A 242 -6.21 7.24 9.17
C TYR A 242 -5.60 8.15 8.10
N HIS A 243 -6.26 8.24 6.96
CA HIS A 243 -5.86 9.09 5.86
C HIS A 243 -7.06 9.45 4.96
N GLY A 244 -6.87 10.39 4.04
CA GLY A 244 -7.87 10.77 3.04
C GLY A 244 -7.31 11.73 1.99
N GLY A 245 -7.92 11.76 0.81
CA GLY A 245 -7.66 12.82 -0.18
C GLY A 245 -8.22 14.15 0.31
N SER A 246 -7.39 15.20 0.28
CA SER A 246 -7.83 16.53 0.73
C SER A 246 -8.52 17.30 -0.39
N ALA A 247 -9.24 18.36 -0.01
CA ALA A 247 -9.92 19.25 -0.92
C ALA A 247 -8.93 19.91 -1.89
N ASN A 248 -9.33 20.02 -3.15
CA ASN A 248 -8.62 20.82 -4.13
C ASN A 248 -9.25 22.20 -4.22
N THR A 249 -8.65 23.15 -3.52
CA THR A 249 -9.11 24.55 -3.40
C THR A 249 -8.53 25.48 -4.47
N THR A 250 -7.64 24.96 -5.32
CA THR A 250 -7.10 25.71 -6.46
C THR A 250 -8.16 25.92 -7.53
N THR A 251 -7.86 26.75 -8.53
CA THR A 251 -8.76 27.03 -9.65
C THR A 251 -8.38 26.29 -10.94
N ASP A 252 -7.13 25.85 -11.05
CA ASP A 252 -6.51 25.42 -12.31
C ASP A 252 -5.51 24.26 -12.17
N GLU A 253 -5.31 23.71 -10.96
CA GLU A 253 -4.41 22.57 -10.76
C GLU A 253 -5.16 21.24 -10.66
N GLU A 254 -4.82 20.28 -11.51
CA GLU A 254 -5.19 18.86 -11.32
C GLU A 254 -4.14 18.18 -10.44
N ARG A 255 -4.56 17.53 -9.36
CA ARG A 255 -3.69 16.63 -8.58
C ARG A 255 -3.84 15.20 -9.09
N LEU A 256 -2.75 14.67 -9.63
CA LEU A 256 -2.70 13.33 -10.25
C LEU A 256 -1.81 12.39 -9.43
N MET A 257 -2.38 11.25 -9.03
CA MET A 257 -1.70 10.20 -8.25
C MET A 257 -1.82 8.84 -8.94
N TYR A 258 -0.72 8.10 -8.94
CA TYR A 258 -0.65 6.70 -9.35
C TYR A 258 -0.45 5.85 -8.09
N SER A 259 -1.34 4.90 -7.81
CA SER A 259 -1.33 4.20 -6.53
C SER A 259 -1.66 2.71 -6.62
N CYS A 260 -0.95 1.91 -5.84
CA CYS A 260 -1.36 0.53 -5.60
C CYS A 260 -1.31 0.22 -4.11
N PHE A 261 -2.14 -0.73 -3.70
CA PHE A 261 -2.01 -1.36 -2.41
C PHE A 261 -1.50 -2.79 -2.55
N TYR A 262 -0.70 -3.23 -1.58
CA TYR A 262 -0.39 -4.63 -1.35
C TYR A 262 -1.25 -5.15 -0.20
N THR A 263 -1.56 -6.44 -0.21
CA THR A 263 -2.22 -7.15 0.88
C THR A 263 -1.58 -8.53 1.09
N LYS A 264 -1.93 -9.20 2.17
CA LYS A 264 -1.51 -10.58 2.39
C LYS A 264 -2.18 -11.51 1.38
N SER A 265 -1.47 -12.49 0.82
CA SER A 265 -2.04 -13.32 -0.24
C SER A 265 -3.13 -14.30 0.20
N PHE A 266 -3.27 -14.53 1.51
CA PHE A 266 -4.42 -15.26 2.07
C PHE A 266 -5.65 -14.37 2.35
N LEU A 267 -5.54 -13.05 2.16
CA LEU A 267 -6.67 -12.12 2.20
C LEU A 267 -7.20 -11.88 0.79
N ARG A 268 -8.50 -11.63 0.67
CA ARG A 268 -9.13 -11.33 -0.61
C ARG A 268 -8.64 -9.97 -1.14
N GLN A 269 -8.23 -9.92 -2.41
CA GLN A 269 -7.94 -8.67 -3.11
C GLN A 269 -9.21 -7.80 -3.19
N GLU A 270 -9.06 -6.49 -2.98
CA GLU A 270 -10.13 -5.51 -3.21
C GLU A 270 -10.54 -5.46 -4.68
N GLU A 271 -9.55 -5.44 -5.57
CA GLU A 271 -9.74 -5.52 -7.02
C GLU A 271 -9.33 -6.91 -7.53
N ASN A 272 -10.24 -7.62 -8.19
CA ASN A 272 -9.95 -8.92 -8.81
C ASN A 272 -9.04 -8.73 -10.05
N GLN A 273 -7.73 -8.62 -9.82
CA GLN A 273 -6.71 -8.34 -10.85
C GLN A 273 -6.74 -9.33 -12.02
N TYR A 274 -7.09 -10.59 -11.76
CA TYR A 274 -7.14 -11.64 -12.77
C TYR A 274 -8.34 -11.54 -13.74
N LEU A 275 -9.28 -10.60 -13.51
CA LEU A 275 -10.42 -10.34 -14.41
C LEU A 275 -10.29 -9.07 -15.23
N VAL A 276 -9.25 -8.26 -15.00
CA VAL A 276 -9.13 -6.93 -15.64
C VAL A 276 -8.79 -7.01 -17.13
N ALA A 277 -8.33 -8.17 -17.59
CA ALA A 277 -8.05 -8.49 -18.99
C ALA A 277 -8.07 -10.02 -19.20
N PRO A 278 -8.19 -10.52 -20.44
CA PRO A 278 -8.12 -11.96 -20.70
C PRO A 278 -6.80 -12.57 -20.18
N ALA A 279 -6.86 -13.71 -19.51
CA ALA A 279 -5.69 -14.35 -18.90
C ALA A 279 -4.55 -14.58 -19.90
N GLN A 280 -4.86 -15.01 -21.13
CA GLN A 280 -3.88 -15.19 -22.20
C GLN A 280 -3.08 -13.91 -22.50
N LYS A 281 -3.76 -12.75 -22.53
CA LYS A 281 -3.10 -11.46 -22.72
C LYS A 281 -2.14 -11.16 -21.56
N MET A 282 -2.51 -11.50 -20.32
CA MET A 282 -1.65 -11.31 -19.16
C MET A 282 -0.39 -12.18 -19.23
N LEU A 283 -0.52 -13.45 -19.60
CA LEU A 283 0.61 -14.38 -19.79
C LEU A 283 1.60 -13.90 -20.85
N GLU A 284 1.10 -13.32 -21.94
CA GLU A 284 1.94 -12.78 -23.01
C GLU A 284 2.64 -11.47 -22.62
N THR A 285 2.05 -10.72 -21.68
CA THR A 285 2.51 -9.38 -21.31
C THR A 285 3.50 -9.40 -20.14
N TYR A 286 3.27 -10.29 -19.17
CA TYR A 286 3.95 -10.27 -17.87
C TYR A 286 4.65 -11.60 -17.57
N GLY A 287 5.81 -11.50 -16.90
CA GLY A 287 6.49 -12.67 -16.35
C GLY A 287 5.86 -13.16 -15.05
N ASP A 288 6.22 -14.38 -14.65
CA ASP A 288 5.63 -15.12 -13.53
C ASP A 288 5.59 -14.31 -12.23
N ASP A 289 6.66 -13.61 -11.86
CA ASP A 289 6.70 -12.79 -10.63
C ASP A 289 5.64 -11.67 -10.61
N THR A 290 5.33 -11.06 -11.77
CA THR A 290 4.26 -10.06 -11.86
C THR A 290 2.88 -10.71 -11.84
N LEU A 291 2.73 -11.85 -12.51
CA LEU A 291 1.47 -12.61 -12.52
C LEU A 291 1.15 -13.15 -11.13
N GLU A 292 2.13 -13.68 -10.40
CA GLU A 292 2.00 -14.12 -9.02
C GLU A 292 1.59 -12.96 -8.12
N LEU A 293 2.23 -11.79 -8.24
CA LEU A 293 1.83 -10.59 -7.51
C LEU A 293 0.37 -10.19 -7.82
N MET A 294 -0.08 -10.35 -9.07
CA MET A 294 -1.47 -10.10 -9.47
C MET A 294 -2.46 -11.13 -8.92
N GLY A 295 -2.02 -12.22 -8.30
CA GLY A 295 -2.89 -13.26 -7.74
C GLY A 295 -3.02 -14.52 -8.62
N TYR A 296 -2.16 -14.67 -9.64
CA TYR A 296 -2.00 -15.96 -10.37
C TYR A 296 -1.04 -16.92 -9.66
N GLY A 297 -0.62 -16.59 -8.44
CA GLY A 297 0.20 -17.44 -7.59
C GLY A 297 -0.63 -18.17 -6.54
N LEU A 298 -0.04 -19.19 -5.93
CA LEU A 298 -0.57 -19.80 -4.73
C LEU A 298 -0.21 -18.95 -3.50
N SER A 299 -1.07 -18.96 -2.49
CA SER A 299 -0.71 -18.58 -1.12
C SER A 299 -0.58 -19.86 -0.30
N PRO A 300 0.64 -20.30 0.01
CA PRO A 300 0.87 -21.46 0.86
C PRO A 300 0.07 -21.39 2.18
N PRO A 301 -0.47 -22.53 2.66
CA PRO A 301 -0.28 -23.87 2.08
C PRO A 301 -1.24 -24.27 0.95
N PHE A 302 -2.44 -23.71 0.80
CA PHE A 302 -3.43 -24.30 -0.13
C PHE A 302 -4.35 -23.29 -0.82
N LEU A 303 -4.08 -22.00 -0.74
CA LEU A 303 -4.98 -20.99 -1.29
C LEU A 303 -4.59 -20.63 -2.73
N GLY A 304 -5.60 -20.43 -3.58
CA GLY A 304 -5.42 -19.87 -4.92
C GLY A 304 -5.27 -20.87 -6.07
N TRP A 305 -5.46 -22.18 -5.86
CA TRP A 305 -5.36 -23.17 -6.94
C TRP A 305 -6.54 -23.14 -7.92
N VAL A 306 -6.32 -23.69 -9.12
CA VAL A 306 -7.36 -23.97 -10.12
C VAL A 306 -7.31 -25.45 -10.48
N ASP A 307 -8.41 -26.17 -10.28
CA ASP A 307 -8.50 -27.61 -10.53
C ASP A 307 -7.33 -28.43 -9.92
N ALA A 308 -7.04 -28.16 -8.63
CA ALA A 308 -5.91 -28.71 -7.87
C ALA A 308 -4.51 -28.47 -8.48
N MET A 309 -4.36 -27.43 -9.32
CA MET A 309 -3.08 -27.04 -9.93
C MET A 309 -2.71 -25.59 -9.59
N HIS A 310 -1.43 -25.27 -9.77
CA HIS A 310 -0.96 -23.89 -9.80
C HIS A 310 -1.66 -23.13 -10.95
N PRO A 311 -2.16 -21.89 -10.75
CA PRO A 311 -2.91 -21.18 -11.80
C PRO A 311 -2.12 -21.00 -13.10
N LEU A 312 -0.82 -20.71 -13.01
CA LEU A 312 0.03 -20.59 -14.20
C LEU A 312 0.18 -21.91 -14.96
N ASP A 313 0.31 -23.05 -14.26
CA ASP A 313 0.41 -24.37 -14.90
C ASP A 313 -0.92 -24.68 -15.62
N TYR A 314 -2.06 -24.41 -14.97
CA TYR A 314 -3.40 -24.55 -15.56
C TYR A 314 -3.54 -23.72 -16.84
N LEU A 315 -3.16 -22.43 -16.78
CA LEU A 315 -3.28 -21.52 -17.91
C LEU A 315 -2.35 -21.88 -19.08
N ARG A 316 -1.21 -22.52 -18.80
CA ARG A 316 -0.26 -23.02 -19.81
C ARG A 316 -0.66 -24.40 -20.37
N GLY A 317 -1.69 -25.04 -19.80
CA GLY A 317 -2.07 -26.40 -20.16
C GLY A 317 -1.10 -27.47 -19.64
N GLU A 318 -0.28 -27.12 -18.65
CA GLU A 318 0.70 -28.00 -18.02
C GLU A 318 0.02 -28.79 -16.89
N LYS A 319 -0.22 -30.08 -17.10
CA LYS A 319 -0.80 -30.94 -16.06
C LYS A 319 0.26 -31.35 -15.05
N SER A 320 0.34 -30.62 -13.96
CA SER A 320 1.24 -30.91 -12.83
C SER A 320 0.44 -30.99 -11.53
N PHE A 321 0.27 -32.20 -11.01
CA PHE A 321 -0.31 -32.44 -9.67
C PHE A 321 0.83 -32.61 -8.68
N ARG A 322 1.01 -31.61 -7.82
CA ARG A 322 2.00 -31.57 -6.75
C ARG A 322 1.36 -30.95 -5.52
N ASP A 323 2.03 -31.13 -4.38
CA ASP A 323 1.66 -30.40 -3.17
C ASP A 323 1.67 -28.88 -3.45
N LEU A 324 0.62 -28.20 -3.01
CA LEU A 324 0.33 -26.79 -3.32
C LEU A 324 0.81 -25.82 -2.23
N TYR A 325 1.66 -26.31 -1.33
CA TYR A 325 2.15 -25.62 -0.14
C TYR A 325 3.64 -25.28 -0.21
#